data_AF-A0A8J7QGL1-F1
#
_entry.id   AF-A0A8J7QGL1-F1
#
_cell.length_a   1.000
_cell.length_b   1.000
_cell.length_c   1.000
_cell.angle_alpha   90.00
_cell.angle_beta   90.00
_cell.angle_gamma   90.00
#
_symmetry.space_group_name_H-M   'P 1'
#
loop_
_entity.id
_entity.type
_entity.pdbx_description
1 polymer ?
#
loop_
_entity_poly.entity_id
_entity_poly.type
_entity_poly.pdbx_seq_one_letter_code
_entity_poly.pdbx_strand_id
1 'polypeptide(L)'
;EHCPRCKGQDPSKLFAKAANDYHEHLVKERGVEMLMWGDRLLDSAATGYGKWEASENRTHQAINLVPKDIVVCDWHYTLREDYPSIPTFLEKGFRVWPSGWKDVEAVKALIDFSRRYNVERMLGYLCTTWGAVKPGQLAQWPPVQVAMEKLR
;
A
#
# COMPACT_ATOMS: atom_id res chain seq x y z
N GLU A 1 -4.92 -23.45 -5.72
CA GLU A 1 -5.17 -24.80 -6.28
C GLU A 1 -6.37 -25.52 -5.67
N HIS A 2 -6.68 -25.29 -4.39
CA HIS A 2 -7.78 -25.98 -3.69
C HIS A 2 -9.17 -25.35 -3.81
N CYS A 3 -9.31 -24.21 -4.50
CA CYS A 3 -10.61 -23.58 -4.75
C CYS A 3 -11.15 -24.02 -6.12
N PRO A 4 -12.18 -24.88 -6.21
CA PRO A 4 -12.72 -25.34 -7.49
C PRO A 4 -13.26 -24.20 -8.35
N ARG A 5 -13.80 -23.15 -7.70
CA ARG A 5 -14.32 -21.95 -8.37
C ARG A 5 -13.24 -21.04 -8.95
N CYS A 6 -12.03 -21.12 -8.41
CA CYS A 6 -10.91 -20.24 -8.75
C CYS A 6 -9.93 -20.92 -9.72
N LYS A 7 -9.98 -22.25 -9.82
CA LYS A 7 -9.04 -23.02 -10.63
C LYS A 7 -9.18 -22.65 -12.11
N GLY A 8 -8.06 -22.38 -12.75
CA GLY A 8 -8.00 -21.98 -14.18
C GLY A 8 -8.42 -20.55 -14.47
N GLN A 9 -8.82 -19.77 -13.45
CA GLN A 9 -9.15 -18.37 -13.61
C GLN A 9 -7.89 -17.49 -13.52
N ASP A 10 -7.98 -16.30 -14.12
CA ASP A 10 -6.94 -15.28 -14.03
C ASP A 10 -6.90 -14.70 -12.59
N PRO A 11 -5.79 -14.85 -11.84
CA PRO A 11 -5.68 -14.34 -10.47
C PRO A 11 -5.93 -12.84 -10.37
N SER A 12 -5.52 -12.06 -11.38
CA SER A 12 -5.72 -10.62 -11.40
C SER A 12 -7.21 -10.25 -11.47
N LYS A 13 -7.98 -10.97 -12.28
CA LYS A 13 -9.43 -10.76 -12.40
C LYS A 13 -10.17 -11.20 -11.14
N LEU A 14 -9.72 -12.29 -10.51
CA LEU A 14 -10.29 -12.73 -9.23
C LEU A 14 -10.06 -11.70 -8.12
N PHE A 15 -8.83 -11.19 -7.99
CA PHE A 15 -8.51 -10.15 -7.02
C PHE A 15 -9.29 -8.87 -7.30
N ALA A 16 -9.28 -8.41 -8.56
CA ALA A 16 -10.00 -7.20 -8.96
C ALA A 16 -11.50 -7.32 -8.71
N LYS A 17 -12.11 -8.48 -8.98
CA LYS A 17 -13.52 -8.72 -8.67
C LYS A 17 -13.80 -8.51 -7.17
N ALA A 18 -13.00 -9.11 -6.30
CA ALA A 18 -13.19 -8.95 -4.86
C ALA A 18 -13.03 -7.48 -4.42
N ALA A 19 -11.98 -6.79 -4.89
CA ALA A 19 -11.77 -5.37 -4.60
C ALA A 19 -12.94 -4.50 -5.09
N ASN A 20 -13.47 -4.79 -6.28
CA ASN A 20 -14.59 -4.05 -6.87
C ASN A 20 -15.91 -4.33 -6.14
N ASP A 21 -16.17 -5.58 -5.72
CA ASP A 21 -17.35 -5.90 -4.91
C ASP A 21 -17.31 -5.15 -3.57
N TYR A 22 -16.15 -5.08 -2.92
CA TYR A 22 -15.99 -4.30 -1.68
C TYR A 22 -16.11 -2.80 -1.93
N HIS A 23 -15.56 -2.29 -3.03
CA HIS A 23 -15.68 -0.88 -3.41
C HIS A 23 -17.12 -0.48 -3.68
N GLU A 24 -17.88 -1.30 -4.41
CA GLU A 24 -19.30 -1.07 -4.66
C GLU A 24 -20.07 -0.92 -3.33
N HIS A 25 -19.85 -1.84 -2.39
CA HIS A 25 -20.49 -1.76 -1.09
C HIS A 25 -20.02 -0.55 -0.27
N LEU A 26 -18.72 -0.41 -0.05
CA LEU A 26 -18.16 0.61 0.86
C LEU A 26 -18.32 2.02 0.30
N VAL A 27 -17.98 2.23 -0.98
CA VAL A 27 -17.95 3.56 -1.57
C VAL A 27 -19.31 3.94 -2.15
N LYS A 28 -19.95 3.07 -2.93
CA LYS A 28 -21.22 3.43 -3.60
C LYS A 28 -22.42 3.31 -2.67
N GLU A 29 -22.56 2.20 -1.94
CA GLU A 29 -23.73 1.99 -1.08
C GLU A 29 -23.60 2.67 0.29
N ARG A 30 -22.41 2.64 0.91
CA ARG A 30 -22.19 3.22 2.26
C ARG A 30 -21.66 4.65 2.24
N GLY A 31 -21.13 5.12 1.11
CA GLY A 31 -20.58 6.47 1.00
C GLY A 31 -19.32 6.70 1.83
N VAL A 32 -18.55 5.64 2.15
CA VAL A 32 -17.29 5.74 2.90
C VAL A 32 -16.09 5.54 1.98
N GLU A 33 -14.96 6.14 2.34
CA GLU A 33 -13.72 5.99 1.59
C GLU A 33 -13.08 4.61 1.84
N MET A 34 -12.64 3.96 0.75
CA MET A 34 -11.95 2.67 0.82
C MET A 34 -10.44 2.87 0.80
N LEU A 35 -9.78 2.30 1.81
CA LEU A 35 -8.33 2.13 1.90
C LEU A 35 -7.99 0.66 1.66
N MET A 36 -6.88 0.39 0.98
CA MET A 36 -6.44 -0.98 0.71
C MET A 36 -4.91 -1.07 0.67
N TRP A 37 -4.34 -2.15 1.21
CA TRP A 37 -2.92 -2.45 1.03
C TRP A 37 -2.58 -2.70 -0.45
N GLY A 38 -1.46 -2.14 -0.91
CA GLY A 38 -1.07 -2.15 -2.33
C GLY A 38 -0.36 -3.41 -2.83
N ASP A 39 0.08 -4.30 -1.95
CA ASP A 39 1.05 -5.38 -2.26
C ASP A 39 0.61 -6.36 -3.36
N ARG A 40 -0.70 -6.53 -3.57
CA ARG A 40 -1.22 -7.42 -4.63
C ARG A 40 -1.33 -6.74 -5.99
N LEU A 41 -1.09 -5.43 -6.06
CA LEU A 41 -1.11 -4.65 -7.29
C LEU A 41 0.30 -4.45 -7.89
N LEU A 42 1.34 -4.82 -7.17
CA LEU A 42 2.74 -4.63 -7.57
C LEU A 42 3.33 -5.92 -8.15
N ASP A 43 4.09 -5.81 -9.25
CA ASP A 43 4.82 -6.95 -9.81
C ASP A 43 6.17 -7.13 -9.09
N SER A 44 6.40 -8.30 -8.49
CA SER A 44 7.63 -8.57 -7.73
C SER A 44 8.87 -8.52 -8.61
N ALA A 45 8.77 -9.00 -9.86
CA ALA A 45 9.87 -8.98 -10.80
C ALA A 45 10.26 -7.54 -11.20
N ALA A 46 9.28 -6.67 -11.45
CA ALA A 46 9.53 -5.28 -11.83
C ALA A 46 10.02 -4.42 -10.65
N THR A 47 9.56 -4.69 -9.43
CA THR A 47 9.87 -3.88 -8.24
C THR A 47 11.07 -4.37 -7.45
N GLY A 48 11.47 -5.65 -7.60
CA GLY A 48 12.47 -6.28 -6.73
C GLY A 48 11.95 -6.53 -5.30
N TYR A 49 10.62 -6.55 -5.11
CA TYR A 49 9.99 -6.79 -3.82
C TYR A 49 9.72 -8.27 -3.59
N GLY A 50 9.77 -8.71 -2.33
CA GLY A 50 9.46 -10.09 -1.99
C GLY A 50 7.97 -10.39 -2.06
N LYS A 51 7.61 -11.68 -2.11
CA LYS A 51 6.23 -12.21 -2.13
C LYS A 51 5.22 -11.61 -1.16
N TRP A 52 5.68 -10.97 -0.09
CA TRP A 52 4.81 -10.32 0.87
C TRP A 52 4.43 -8.91 0.42
N GLU A 53 5.39 -8.14 -0.10
CA GLU A 53 5.25 -6.74 -0.53
C GLU A 53 4.80 -6.61 -2.00
N ALA A 54 4.90 -7.67 -2.79
CA ALA A 54 4.49 -7.68 -4.19
C ALA A 54 3.89 -9.03 -4.62
N SER A 55 3.23 -9.06 -5.77
CA SER A 55 2.61 -10.24 -6.35
C SER A 55 3.61 -11.11 -7.11
N GLU A 56 3.87 -12.32 -6.60
CA GLU A 56 4.52 -13.41 -7.35
C GLU A 56 3.53 -14.34 -8.07
N ASN A 57 2.22 -14.11 -7.91
CA ASN A 57 1.15 -14.98 -8.42
C ASN A 57 0.28 -14.29 -9.49
N ARG A 58 0.84 -13.29 -10.18
CA ARG A 58 0.20 -12.52 -11.26
C ARG A 58 -1.05 -11.70 -10.87
N THR A 59 -1.27 -11.43 -9.59
CA THR A 59 -2.35 -10.52 -9.16
C THR A 59 -2.08 -9.07 -9.57
N HIS A 60 -0.82 -8.68 -9.80
CA HIS A 60 -0.42 -7.30 -10.13
C HIS A 60 -1.18 -6.66 -11.30
N GLN A 61 -1.64 -7.44 -12.29
CA GLN A 61 -2.40 -6.89 -13.43
C GLN A 61 -3.75 -6.26 -12.99
N ALA A 62 -4.23 -6.59 -11.79
CA ALA A 62 -5.41 -5.99 -11.17
C ALA A 62 -5.27 -4.49 -10.95
N ILE A 63 -4.03 -3.94 -10.95
CA ILE A 63 -3.80 -2.49 -10.84
C ILE A 63 -4.53 -1.70 -11.92
N ASN A 64 -4.83 -2.31 -13.08
CA ASN A 64 -5.58 -1.68 -14.17
C ASN A 64 -7.10 -1.91 -14.08
N LEU A 65 -7.56 -2.77 -13.17
CA LEU A 65 -8.94 -3.25 -13.11
C LEU A 65 -9.72 -2.74 -11.89
N VAL A 66 -9.02 -2.15 -10.90
CA VAL A 66 -9.64 -1.60 -9.68
C VAL A 66 -9.83 -0.07 -9.77
N PRO A 67 -10.87 0.49 -9.12
CA PRO A 67 -11.15 1.92 -9.05
C PRO A 67 -9.98 2.75 -8.51
N LYS A 68 -9.75 3.93 -9.11
CA LYS A 68 -8.60 4.80 -8.79
C LYS A 68 -8.85 5.74 -7.60
N ASP A 69 -10.09 5.83 -7.16
CA ASP A 69 -10.47 6.54 -5.94
C ASP A 69 -10.16 5.73 -4.67
N ILE A 70 -9.80 4.44 -4.76
CA ILE A 70 -9.24 3.68 -3.63
C ILE A 70 -7.91 4.33 -3.20
N VAL A 71 -7.76 4.58 -1.88
CA VAL A 71 -6.48 5.00 -1.31
C VAL A 71 -5.60 3.78 -1.10
N VAL A 72 -4.43 3.78 -1.74
CA VAL A 72 -3.46 2.67 -1.63
C VAL A 72 -2.51 2.94 -0.46
N CYS A 73 -2.56 2.07 0.54
CA CYS A 73 -1.58 2.01 1.62
C CYS A 73 -0.38 1.18 1.13
N ASP A 74 0.69 1.86 0.71
CA ASP A 74 1.88 1.27 0.11
C ASP A 74 2.92 0.95 1.17
N TRP A 75 3.00 -0.32 1.61
CA TRP A 75 3.74 -0.69 2.80
C TRP A 75 5.09 -1.31 2.49
N HIS A 76 6.14 -0.77 3.13
CA HIS A 76 7.51 -1.28 3.04
C HIS A 76 8.22 -1.09 4.38
N TYR A 77 8.77 -2.18 4.94
CA TYR A 77 9.31 -2.18 6.32
C TYR A 77 10.82 -2.36 6.40
N THR A 78 11.47 -2.64 5.28
CA THR A 78 12.93 -2.80 5.18
C THR A 78 13.55 -1.55 4.56
N LEU A 79 14.80 -1.27 4.95
CA LEU A 79 15.57 -0.19 4.36
C LEU A 79 15.83 -0.49 2.88
N ARG A 80 15.56 0.49 2.02
CA ARG A 80 15.76 0.42 0.57
C ARG A 80 16.30 1.75 0.07
N GLU A 81 17.03 1.70 -1.03
CA GLU A 81 17.53 2.91 -1.71
C GLU A 81 16.38 3.64 -2.43
N ASP A 82 15.50 2.89 -3.09
CA ASP A 82 14.36 3.41 -3.83
C ASP A 82 13.08 2.58 -3.60
N TYR A 83 11.93 3.21 -3.88
CA TYR A 83 10.60 2.65 -3.70
C TYR A 83 9.77 2.75 -5.00
N PRO A 84 10.01 1.87 -5.99
CA PRO A 84 9.34 1.93 -7.31
C PRO A 84 7.82 1.78 -7.28
N SER A 85 7.22 1.28 -6.18
CA SER A 85 5.77 1.23 -5.99
C SER A 85 5.12 2.61 -6.00
N ILE A 86 5.72 3.59 -5.34
CA ILE A 86 5.18 4.94 -5.20
C ILE A 86 4.91 5.58 -6.58
N PRO A 87 5.92 5.74 -7.49
CA PRO A 87 5.66 6.28 -8.82
C PRO A 87 4.68 5.40 -9.60
N THR A 88 4.79 4.07 -9.48
CA THR A 88 3.86 3.15 -10.16
C THR A 88 2.39 3.43 -9.81
N PHE A 89 2.07 3.62 -8.53
CA PHE A 89 0.70 3.92 -8.10
C PHE A 89 0.26 5.32 -8.51
N LEU A 90 1.13 6.32 -8.37
CA LEU A 90 0.83 7.70 -8.76
C LEU A 90 0.57 7.83 -10.26
N GLU A 91 1.36 7.16 -11.10
CA GLU A 91 1.20 7.11 -12.56
C GLU A 91 -0.09 6.38 -12.97
N LYS A 92 -0.50 5.36 -12.22
CA LYS A 92 -1.78 4.67 -12.39
C LYS A 92 -2.99 5.48 -11.90
N GLY A 93 -2.76 6.64 -11.30
CA GLY A 93 -3.80 7.59 -10.89
C GLY A 93 -4.34 7.37 -9.47
N PHE A 94 -3.71 6.50 -8.67
CA PHE A 94 -4.13 6.27 -7.29
C PHE A 94 -3.67 7.38 -6.37
N ARG A 95 -4.41 7.54 -5.26
CA ARG A 95 -3.93 8.23 -4.07
C ARG A 95 -3.12 7.27 -3.22
N VAL A 96 -2.01 7.73 -2.66
CA VAL A 96 -1.01 6.87 -2.01
C VAL A 96 -0.71 7.35 -0.59
N TRP A 97 -0.71 6.40 0.34
CA TRP A 97 -0.13 6.53 1.67
C TRP A 97 1.05 5.54 1.83
N PRO A 98 2.30 6.01 1.66
CA PRO A 98 3.47 5.26 2.09
C PRO A 98 3.32 4.85 3.56
N SER A 99 3.58 3.59 3.85
CA SER A 99 3.26 2.96 5.12
C SER A 99 4.46 2.21 5.70
N GLY A 100 5.06 2.77 6.75
CA GLY A 100 6.20 2.14 7.45
C GLY A 100 5.82 1.46 8.74
N TRP A 101 6.79 0.74 9.33
CA TRP A 101 6.63 0.05 10.61
C TRP A 101 7.78 0.38 11.58
N LYS A 102 8.63 -0.61 11.93
CA LYS A 102 9.44 -0.57 13.15
C LYS A 102 10.89 -0.12 12.98
N ASP A 103 11.44 -0.23 11.78
CA ASP A 103 12.81 0.16 11.51
C ASP A 103 12.86 1.67 11.23
N VAL A 104 13.59 2.40 12.09
CA VAL A 104 13.65 3.86 12.03
C VAL A 104 14.29 4.35 10.73
N GLU A 105 15.34 3.69 10.25
CA GLU A 105 16.04 4.12 9.04
C GLU A 105 15.20 3.79 7.79
N ALA A 106 14.51 2.65 7.78
CA ALA A 106 13.54 2.35 6.73
C ALA A 106 12.39 3.37 6.67
N VAL A 107 11.89 3.80 7.83
CA VAL A 107 10.85 4.84 7.90
C VAL A 107 11.36 6.17 7.36
N LYS A 108 12.57 6.60 7.75
CA LYS A 108 13.20 7.81 7.20
C LYS A 108 13.33 7.73 5.69
N ALA A 109 13.89 6.63 5.18
CA ALA A 109 14.12 6.44 3.76
C ALA A 109 12.81 6.47 2.96
N LEU A 110 11.76 5.80 3.44
CA LEU A 110 10.45 5.79 2.78
C LEU A 110 9.81 7.19 2.78
N ILE A 111 9.87 7.93 3.90
CA ILE A 111 9.37 9.31 3.97
C ILE A 111 10.15 10.18 2.99
N ASP A 112 11.48 10.15 3.04
CA ASP A 112 12.33 10.99 2.20
C ASP A 112 12.14 10.68 0.71
N PHE A 113 11.92 9.41 0.33
CA PHE A 113 11.54 9.03 -1.02
C PHE A 113 10.16 9.58 -1.41
N SER A 114 9.15 9.41 -0.56
CA SER A 114 7.78 9.87 -0.84
C SER A 114 7.69 11.38 -1.04
N ARG A 115 8.46 12.16 -0.28
CA ARG A 115 8.50 13.64 -0.36
C ARG A 115 9.10 14.16 -1.66
N ARG A 116 9.77 13.32 -2.47
CA ARG A 116 10.19 13.67 -3.83
C ARG A 116 8.99 13.92 -4.76
N TYR A 117 7.80 13.42 -4.40
CA TYR A 117 6.58 13.53 -5.21
C TYR A 117 5.60 14.55 -4.63
N ASN A 118 5.73 15.81 -5.05
CA ASN A 118 4.83 16.90 -4.62
C ASN A 118 3.57 16.95 -5.50
N VAL A 119 2.68 15.98 -5.32
CA VAL A 119 1.40 15.89 -6.05
C VAL A 119 0.25 15.67 -5.06
N GLU A 120 -0.94 16.19 -5.37
CA GLU A 120 -2.13 16.09 -4.49
C GLU A 120 -2.48 14.64 -4.09
N ARG A 121 -2.15 13.67 -4.96
CA ARG A 121 -2.39 12.25 -4.70
C ARG A 121 -1.42 11.59 -3.72
N MET A 122 -0.33 12.26 -3.32
CA MET A 122 0.55 11.81 -2.25
C MET A 122 0.02 12.34 -0.92
N LEU A 123 -0.72 11.51 -0.17
CA LEU A 123 -1.60 11.97 0.91
C LEU A 123 -0.91 12.17 2.27
N GLY A 124 0.37 11.85 2.41
CA GLY A 124 1.11 11.91 3.67
C GLY A 124 1.80 10.59 3.99
N TYR A 125 1.73 10.13 5.24
CA TYR A 125 2.38 8.89 5.68
C TYR A 125 1.53 8.15 6.71
N LEU A 126 1.42 6.83 6.57
CA LEU A 126 0.68 5.97 7.48
C LEU A 126 1.65 5.18 8.37
N CYS A 127 1.73 5.53 9.65
CA CYS A 127 2.50 4.76 10.62
C CYS A 127 1.74 3.49 11.03
N THR A 128 2.29 2.31 10.75
CA THR A 128 1.73 1.03 11.21
C THR A 128 2.45 0.58 12.48
N THR A 129 1.76 -0.08 13.42
CA THR A 129 2.38 -0.61 14.66
C THR A 129 2.27 -2.12 14.80
N TRP A 130 1.28 -2.74 14.14
CA TRP A 130 0.97 -4.18 14.24
C TRP A 130 0.85 -4.70 15.68
N GLY A 131 0.38 -3.86 16.60
CA GLY A 131 0.23 -4.20 18.02
C GLY A 131 1.53 -4.15 18.83
N ALA A 132 2.65 -3.73 18.23
CA ALA A 132 3.93 -3.58 18.93
C ALA A 132 3.92 -2.45 19.98
N VAL A 133 2.93 -1.57 19.94
CA VAL A 133 2.82 -0.38 20.80
C VAL A 133 1.54 -0.44 21.62
N LYS A 134 1.65 -0.23 22.93
CA LYS A 134 0.47 -0.22 23.82
C LYS A 134 -0.37 1.04 23.59
N PRO A 135 -1.69 0.99 23.86
CA PRO A 135 -2.52 2.19 23.90
C PRO A 135 -1.90 3.27 24.78
N GLY A 136 -1.90 4.52 24.31
CA GLY A 136 -1.30 5.66 25.01
C GLY A 136 0.22 5.83 24.84
N GLN A 137 0.92 4.89 24.19
CA GLN A 137 2.38 4.96 23.99
C GLN A 137 2.80 5.26 22.54
N LEU A 138 1.84 5.54 21.65
CA LEU A 138 2.11 5.75 20.21
C LEU A 138 3.12 6.88 19.95
N ALA A 139 2.96 8.02 20.63
CA ALA A 139 3.85 9.18 20.49
C ALA A 139 5.27 8.96 21.05
N GLN A 140 5.50 7.87 21.79
CA GLN A 140 6.80 7.51 22.34
C GLN A 140 7.53 6.48 21.46
N TRP A 141 6.85 5.93 20.46
CA TRP A 141 7.43 4.91 19.61
C TRP A 141 8.36 5.54 18.58
N PRO A 142 9.67 5.18 18.52
CA PRO A 142 10.66 5.91 17.73
C PRO A 142 10.30 6.12 16.25
N PRO A 143 9.74 5.13 15.53
CA PRO A 143 9.33 5.34 14.14
C PRO A 143 8.24 6.41 13.96
N VAL A 144 7.31 6.52 14.91
CA VAL A 144 6.27 7.57 14.90
C VAL A 144 6.87 8.93 15.21
N GLN A 145 7.78 9.03 16.19
CA GLN A 145 8.46 10.29 16.50
C GLN A 145 9.22 10.83 15.29
N VAL A 146 9.95 9.96 14.60
CA VAL A 146 10.69 10.31 13.40
C VAL A 146 9.76 10.71 12.25
N ALA A 147 8.64 10.01 12.07
CA ALA A 147 7.65 10.41 11.08
C ALA A 147 7.06 11.80 11.41
N MET A 148 6.69 12.06 12.67
CA MET A 148 6.19 13.36 13.11
C MET A 148 7.20 14.49 12.92
N GLU A 149 8.49 14.23 13.13
CA GLU A 149 9.54 15.23 12.89
C GLU A 149 9.71 15.54 11.40
N LYS A 150 9.72 14.51 10.55
CA LYS A 150 9.95 14.66 9.10
C LYS A 150 8.74 15.19 8.32
N LEU A 151 7.53 15.13 8.88
CA LEU A 151 6.29 15.55 8.22
C LEU A 151 5.77 16.91 8.70
N ARG A 152 6.48 17.56 9.62
CA ARG A 152 6.29 18.98 9.93
C ARG A 152 6.83 19.86 8.81
#